data_AF-A0A326QIJ2-F1
#
_entry.id   AF-A0A326QIJ2-F1
#
_cell.length_a   1.000
_cell.length_b   1.000
_cell.length_c   1.000
_cell.angle_alpha   90.00
_cell.angle_beta   90.00
_cell.angle_gamma   90.00
#
_symmetry.space_group_name_H-M   'P 1'
#
loop_
_entity.id
_entity.type
_entity.pdbx_description
1 polymer ?
#
loop_
_entity_poly.entity_id
_entity_poly.type
_entity_poly.pdbx_seq_one_letter_code
_entity_poly.pdbx_strand_id
1 'polypeptide(L)'
;MGHHRQLDAIAAVDPNLIALPAIHLIGTNRDVGHAQRRCQQRAISASSIRIAVAYGDQDHHYGMQRWTLMSRQLRRSPYARYERELNGLQLVGSTAAEDGSVLLTTCKWNWSLRRS
;
A
#
# COMPACT_ATOMS: atom_id res chain seq x y z
N MET A 1 -8.05 15.54 14.03
CA MET A 1 -7.60 15.86 12.65
C MET A 1 -6.06 15.87 12.47
N GLY A 2 -5.24 15.23 13.33
CA GLY A 2 -3.78 15.40 13.30
C GLY A 2 -2.94 14.25 12.69
N HIS A 3 -3.48 13.03 12.60
CA HIS A 3 -2.66 11.84 12.36
C HIS A 3 -2.24 11.65 10.90
N HIS A 4 -3.14 11.95 9.96
CA HIS A 4 -2.89 11.75 8.53
C HIS A 4 -1.80 12.68 7.99
N ARG A 5 -1.85 13.97 8.36
CA ARG A 5 -0.83 14.96 7.97
C ARG A 5 0.54 14.60 8.53
N GLN A 6 0.59 14.03 9.73
CA GLN A 6 1.83 13.60 10.36
C GLN A 6 2.38 12.31 9.74
N LEU A 7 1.50 11.40 9.28
CA LEU A 7 1.88 10.22 8.52
C LEU A 7 2.51 10.63 7.18
N ASP A 8 1.87 11.55 6.47
CA ASP A 8 2.38 12.09 5.20
C ASP A 8 3.74 12.77 5.37
N ALA A 9 3.93 13.53 6.44
CA ALA A 9 5.21 14.18 6.73
C ALA A 9 6.35 13.18 6.97
N ILE A 10 6.09 12.08 7.69
CA ILE A 10 7.08 11.00 7.85
C ILE A 10 7.33 10.29 6.53
N ALA A 11 6.26 9.95 5.80
CA ALA A 11 6.36 9.28 4.51
C ALA A 11 7.13 10.09 3.46
N ALA A 12 7.08 11.42 3.54
CA ALA A 12 7.80 12.31 2.62
C ALA A 12 9.33 12.26 2.78
N VAL A 13 9.83 11.94 3.97
CA VAL A 13 11.28 11.93 4.28
C VAL A 13 11.85 10.52 4.49
N ASP A 14 11.02 9.48 4.38
CA ASP A 14 11.48 8.09 4.53
C ASP A 14 12.31 7.67 3.30
N PRO A 15 13.59 7.32 3.48
CA PRO A 15 14.48 6.95 2.37
C PRO A 15 13.99 5.72 1.61
N ASN A 16 13.33 4.77 2.28
CA ASN A 16 12.80 3.57 1.63
C ASN A 16 11.63 3.92 0.71
N LEU A 17 10.84 4.95 1.05
CA LEU A 17 9.77 5.44 0.19
C LEU A 17 10.28 6.31 -0.95
N ILE A 18 11.33 7.08 -0.73
CA ILE A 18 11.97 7.93 -1.75
C ILE A 18 12.60 7.06 -2.85
N ALA A 19 13.21 5.94 -2.47
CA ALA A 19 13.83 5.00 -3.39
C ALA A 19 12.85 4.07 -4.13
N LEU A 20 11.54 4.16 -3.86
CA LEU A 20 10.56 3.31 -4.53
C LEU A 20 10.49 3.61 -6.03
N PRO A 21 10.28 2.57 -6.86
CA PRO A 21 9.92 2.80 -8.25
C PRO A 21 8.56 3.49 -8.35
N ALA A 22 8.22 3.98 -9.55
CA ALA A 22 6.92 4.57 -9.81
C ALA A 22 5.79 3.58 -9.47
N ILE A 23 4.71 4.09 -8.87
CA ILE A 23 3.52 3.29 -8.52
C ILE A 23 2.34 3.82 -9.31
N HIS A 24 1.73 2.95 -10.11
CA HIS A 24 0.57 3.28 -10.93
C HIS A 24 -0.65 2.52 -10.45
N LEU A 25 -1.76 3.23 -10.26
CA LEU A 25 -3.08 2.63 -10.04
C LEU A 25 -3.68 2.32 -11.41
N ILE A 26 -3.76 1.04 -11.76
CA ILE A 26 -4.27 0.60 -13.04
C ILE A 26 -5.68 0.01 -12.90
N GLY A 27 -6.53 0.34 -13.87
CA GLY A 27 -7.88 -0.23 -13.97
C GLY A 27 -7.91 -1.58 -14.66
N THR A 28 -9.12 -2.05 -14.93
CA THR A 28 -9.36 -3.19 -15.84
C THR A 28 -9.78 -2.67 -17.21
N ASN A 29 -9.76 -3.52 -18.24
CA ASN A 29 -10.28 -3.17 -19.57
C ASN A 29 -11.74 -2.66 -19.56
N ARG A 30 -12.52 -3.02 -18.52
CA ARG A 30 -13.91 -2.60 -18.35
C ARG A 30 -14.06 -1.35 -17.47
N ASP A 31 -13.03 -1.02 -16.68
CA ASP A 31 -13.10 0.03 -15.66
C ASP A 31 -11.69 0.57 -15.39
N VAL A 32 -11.31 1.59 -16.17
CA VAL A 32 -9.99 2.25 -16.10
C VAL A 32 -9.74 2.88 -14.73
N GLY A 33 -10.80 3.29 -14.03
CA GLY A 33 -10.73 3.92 -12.71
C GLY A 33 -10.87 2.94 -11.54
N HIS A 34 -10.85 1.63 -11.77
CA HIS A 34 -11.19 0.65 -10.73
C HIS A 34 -10.35 0.80 -9.46
N ALA A 35 -9.02 0.72 -9.59
CA ALA A 35 -8.10 0.80 -8.46
C ALA A 35 -8.21 2.13 -7.73
N GLN A 36 -8.25 3.25 -8.46
CA GLN A 36 -8.40 4.58 -7.90
C GLN A 36 -9.70 4.73 -7.09
N ARG A 37 -10.82 4.28 -7.65
CA ARG A 37 -12.13 4.31 -6.97
C ARG A 37 -12.12 3.46 -5.71
N ARG A 38 -11.52 2.27 -5.75
CA ARG A 38 -11.39 1.40 -4.57
C ARG A 38 -10.59 2.08 -3.46
N CYS A 39 -9.49 2.75 -3.80
CA CYS A 39 -8.69 3.44 -2.79
C CYS A 39 -9.45 4.63 -2.21
N GLN A 40 -10.15 5.41 -3.03
CA GLN A 40 -10.99 6.52 -2.56
C GLN A 40 -12.12 6.04 -1.63
N GLN A 41 -12.89 5.02 -2.03
CA GLN A 41 -14.00 4.46 -1.23
C GLN A 41 -13.54 3.89 0.11
N ARG A 42 -12.27 3.49 0.22
CA ARG A 42 -11.68 2.88 1.41
C ARG A 42 -10.77 3.82 2.20
N ALA A 43 -10.72 5.11 1.81
CA ALA A 43 -9.84 6.12 2.39
C ALA A 43 -8.35 5.69 2.44
N ILE A 44 -7.88 5.00 1.40
CA ILE A 44 -6.49 4.58 1.26
C ILE A 44 -5.72 5.71 0.57
N SER A 45 -4.77 6.32 1.27
CA SER A 45 -3.95 7.42 0.77
C SER A 45 -2.73 6.94 -0.01
N ALA A 46 -2.14 7.84 -0.81
CA ALA A 46 -0.90 7.56 -1.54
C ALA A 46 0.25 7.18 -0.60
N SER A 47 0.38 7.83 0.56
CA SER A 47 1.36 7.47 1.59
C SER A 47 1.14 6.05 2.09
N SER A 48 -0.11 5.66 2.38
CA SER A 48 -0.42 4.30 2.81
C SER A 48 -0.03 3.26 1.77
N ILE A 49 -0.26 3.56 0.48
CA ILE A 49 0.13 2.70 -0.64
C ILE A 49 1.66 2.54 -0.68
N ARG A 50 2.40 3.65 -0.65
CA ARG A 50 3.87 3.63 -0.68
C ARG A 50 4.46 2.85 0.50
N ILE A 51 3.92 3.05 1.71
CA ILE A 51 4.32 2.31 2.90
C ILE A 51 4.08 0.81 2.71
N ALA A 52 2.93 0.42 2.16
CA ALA A 52 2.63 -0.99 1.90
C ALA A 52 3.56 -1.61 0.85
N VAL A 53 3.91 -0.90 -0.22
CA VAL A 53 4.88 -1.40 -1.19
C VAL A 53 6.27 -1.57 -0.58
N ALA A 54 6.72 -0.61 0.23
CA ALA A 54 8.06 -0.63 0.84
C ALA A 54 8.21 -1.65 1.99
N TYR A 55 7.22 -1.73 2.88
CA TYR A 55 7.31 -2.47 4.14
C TYR A 55 6.36 -3.66 4.24
N GLY A 56 5.46 -3.84 3.27
CA GLY A 56 4.51 -4.94 3.26
C GLY A 56 5.20 -6.28 3.11
N ASP A 57 4.63 -7.29 3.74
CA ASP A 57 4.96 -8.68 3.44
C ASP A 57 4.56 -8.96 1.99
N GLN A 58 5.51 -9.50 1.21
CA GLN A 58 5.30 -9.76 -0.20
C GLN A 58 5.01 -11.24 -0.41
N ASP A 59 3.93 -11.54 -1.11
CA ASP A 59 3.63 -12.88 -1.58
C ASP A 59 3.00 -12.86 -2.97
N HIS A 60 2.81 -14.05 -3.53
CA HIS A 60 2.18 -14.23 -4.83
C HIS A 60 0.82 -14.90 -4.68
N HIS A 61 -0.20 -14.36 -5.32
CA HIS A 61 -1.55 -14.90 -5.32
C HIS A 61 -2.15 -14.85 -6.73
N TYR A 62 -2.48 -16.02 -7.30
CA TYR A 62 -3.01 -16.15 -8.66
C TYR A 62 -2.16 -15.43 -9.73
N GLY A 63 -0.84 -15.53 -9.63
CA GLY A 63 0.09 -14.90 -10.59
C GLY A 63 0.27 -13.39 -10.42
N MET A 64 -0.38 -12.78 -9.42
CA MET A 64 -0.17 -11.38 -9.05
C MET A 64 0.66 -11.28 -7.77
N GLN A 65 1.42 -10.20 -7.66
CA GLN A 65 2.12 -9.85 -6.43
C GLN A 65 1.14 -9.16 -5.47
N ARG A 66 1.25 -9.49 -4.20
CA ARG A 66 0.49 -8.88 -3.13
C ARG A 66 1.43 -8.36 -2.05
N TRP A 67 1.14 -7.16 -1.59
CA TRP A 67 1.83 -6.52 -0.48
C TRP A 67 0.83 -6.37 0.67
N THR A 68 1.14 -6.99 1.82
CA THR A 68 0.30 -6.93 3.01
C THR A 68 1.05 -6.24 4.15
N LEU A 69 0.56 -5.09 4.61
CA LEU A 69 1.06 -4.49 5.86
C LEU A 69 0.52 -5.27 7.04
N MET A 70 1.41 -5.95 7.77
CA MET A 70 1.07 -6.57 9.05
C MET A 70 1.71 -5.80 10.19
N SER A 71 1.11 -5.92 11.36
CA SER A 71 1.62 -5.38 12.62
C SER A 71 3.10 -5.67 12.87
N ARG A 72 3.59 -6.86 12.51
CA ARG A 72 5.00 -7.24 12.70
C ARG A 72 5.95 -6.32 11.94
N GLN A 73 5.66 -6.00 10.68
CA GLN A 73 6.48 -5.11 9.85
C GLN A 73 6.33 -3.66 10.33
N LEU A 74 5.11 -3.23 10.68
CA LEU A 74 4.85 -1.87 11.18
C LEU A 74 5.58 -1.58 12.50
N ARG A 75 5.61 -2.53 13.45
CA ARG A 75 6.34 -2.39 14.72
C ARG A 75 7.85 -2.26 14.57
N ARG A 76 8.39 -2.71 13.42
CA ARG A 76 9.83 -2.63 13.09
C ARG A 76 10.16 -1.48 12.14
N SER A 77 9.18 -0.64 11.81
CA SER A 77 9.36 0.50 10.91
C SER A 77 9.07 1.82 11.63
N PRO A 78 9.36 2.97 11.00
CA PRO A 78 8.98 4.29 11.51
C PRO A 78 7.47 4.47 11.71
N TYR A 79 6.65 3.52 11.22
CA TYR A 79 5.20 3.58 11.22
C TYR A 79 4.53 2.82 12.37
N ALA A 80 5.28 2.36 13.37
CA ALA A 80 4.75 1.61 14.51
C ALA A 80 3.56 2.32 15.20
N ARG A 81 3.62 3.64 15.35
CA ARG A 81 2.52 4.43 15.96
C ARG A 81 1.24 4.47 15.12
N TYR A 82 1.32 4.14 13.83
CA TYR A 82 0.21 4.07 12.89
C TYR A 82 -0.27 2.64 12.66
N GLU A 83 0.14 1.68 13.52
CA GLU A 83 -0.24 0.28 13.39
C GLU A 83 -1.75 0.09 13.23
N ARG A 84 -2.56 0.74 14.07
CA ARG A 84 -4.04 0.64 13.97
C ARG A 84 -4.61 1.17 12.66
N GLU A 85 -3.95 2.14 12.03
CA GLU A 85 -4.40 2.79 10.80
C GLU A 85 -4.00 1.97 9.57
N LEU A 86 -2.77 1.45 9.56
CA LEU A 86 -2.12 0.82 8.41
C LEU A 86 -2.17 -0.70 8.40
N ASN A 87 -2.35 -1.35 9.56
CA ASN A 87 -2.38 -2.80 9.64
C ASN A 87 -3.52 -3.37 8.78
N GLY A 88 -3.24 -4.49 8.11
CA GLY A 88 -4.16 -5.16 7.21
C GLY A 88 -4.35 -4.47 5.86
N LEU A 89 -3.59 -3.42 5.51
CA LEU A 89 -3.60 -2.90 4.15
C LEU A 89 -3.05 -3.95 3.19
N GLN A 90 -3.85 -4.30 2.18
CA GLN A 90 -3.45 -5.22 1.12
C GLN A 90 -3.51 -4.50 -0.23
N LEU A 91 -2.39 -4.54 -0.93
CA LEU A 91 -2.28 -4.13 -2.32
C LEU A 91 -2.08 -5.36 -3.18
N VAL A 92 -2.67 -5.37 -4.38
CA VAL A 92 -2.47 -6.45 -5.36
C VAL A 92 -2.17 -5.82 -6.70
N GLY A 93 -1.21 -6.40 -7.41
CA GLY A 93 -0.73 -5.87 -8.66
C GLY A 93 0.38 -6.72 -9.26
N SER A 94 1.19 -6.09 -10.10
CA SER A 94 2.37 -6.68 -10.72
C SER A 94 3.48 -5.66 -10.77
N THR A 95 4.72 -6.12 -10.89
CA THR A 95 5.86 -5.25 -11.21
C THR A 95 6.13 -5.31 -12.71
N ALA A 96 6.23 -4.15 -13.35
CA ALA A 96 6.55 -4.04 -14.77
C ALA A 96 7.99 -4.52 -15.03
N ALA A 97 8.17 -5.34 -16.06
CA ALA A 97 9.47 -5.92 -16.38
C ALA A 97 10.47 -4.88 -16.95
N GLU A 98 9.97 -3.80 -17.55
CA GLU A 98 10.81 -2.81 -18.26
C GLU A 98 11.53 -1.85 -17.31
N ASP A 99 10.84 -1.32 -16.30
CA ASP A 99 11.33 -0.27 -15.41
C ASP A 99 11.17 -0.57 -13.91
N GLY A 100 10.62 -1.74 -13.57
CA GLY A 100 10.35 -2.12 -12.18
C GLY A 100 9.19 -1.34 -11.54
N SER A 101 8.41 -0.59 -12.31
CA SER A 101 7.24 0.13 -11.79
C SER A 101 6.20 -0.83 -11.21
N VAL A 102 5.51 -0.40 -10.16
CA VAL A 102 4.48 -1.20 -9.49
C VAL A 102 3.12 -0.82 -10.06
N LEU A 103 2.47 -1.77 -10.71
CA LEU A 103 1.16 -1.62 -11.34
C LEU A 103 0.09 -2.25 -10.44
N LEU A 104 -0.62 -1.43 -9.68
CA LEU A 104 -1.61 -1.86 -8.70
C LEU A 104 -3.00 -1.96 -9.33
N THR A 105 -3.60 -3.15 -9.32
CA THR A 105 -4.94 -3.42 -9.85
C THR A 105 -6.02 -3.27 -8.79
N THR A 106 -5.69 -3.47 -7.51
CA THR A 106 -6.64 -3.29 -6.41
C THR A 106 -5.97 -3.01 -5.07
N CYS A 107 -6.73 -2.36 -4.20
CA CYS A 107 -6.35 -2.03 -2.83
C CYS A 107 -7.52 -2.37 -1.89
N LYS A 108 -7.23 -3.01 -0.76
CA LYS A 108 -8.26 -3.39 0.23
C LYS A 108 -7.71 -3.41 1.65
N TRP A 109 -8.60 -3.15 2.60
CA TRP A 109 -8.38 -3.48 4.01
C TRP A 109 -8.81 -4.91 4.25
N ASN A 110 -7.91 -5.74 4.76
CA ASN A 110 -8.24 -7.06 5.25
C ASN A 110 -8.64 -6.98 6.74
N TRP A 111 -9.94 -6.98 6.99
CA TRP A 111 -10.50 -6.79 8.32
C TRP A 111 -10.26 -7.95 9.28
N SER A 112 -9.95 -9.16 8.81
CA SER A 112 -9.56 -10.26 9.70
C SER A 112 -8.19 -10.00 10.32
N LEU A 113 -7.28 -9.38 9.57
CA LEU A 113 -5.93 -9.03 10.02
C LEU A 113 -5.90 -7.78 10.90
N ARG A 114 -6.94 -6.94 10.87
CA ARG A 114 -7.03 -5.72 11.70
C ARG A 114 -7.47 -5.99 13.14
N ARG A 115 -8.03 -7.17 13.43
CA ARG A 115 -8.53 -7.54 14.77
C ARG A 115 -7.56 -8.40 15.58
N SER A 116 -6.44 -8.83 14.97
CA SER A 116 -5.41 -9.65 15.62
C SER A 116 -4.46 -8.82 16.47
#